data_AF-A0A963RS94-F1
#
_entry.id   AF-A0A963RS94-F1
#
_cell.length_a   1.000
_cell.length_b   1.000
_cell.length_c   1.000
_cell.angle_alpha   90.00
_cell.angle_beta   90.00
_cell.angle_gamma   90.00
#
_symmetry.space_group_name_H-M   'P 1'
#
loop_
_entity.id
_entity.type
_entity.pdbx_description
1 polymer ?
#
loop_
_entity_poly.entity_id
_entity_poly.type
_entity_poly.pdbx_seq_one_letter_code
_entity_poly.pdbx_strand_id
1 'polypeptide(L)'
;RVLVNLLDNAARYASQREGAIQVTTHAVDYGPVMLMVWSDGPAMEPSVRRHLFEPFFSSESRSSGLGLFICRELCERHGAEIAYERTQRAQGDVLVDGNEFFLSFQRPRASDSMLPLDAMDFQ
;
A
#
# COMPACT_ATOMS: atom_id res chain seq x y z
N ARG A 1 2.79 9.39 5.81
CA ARG A 1 1.86 8.74 6.77
C ARG A 1 1.50 7.32 6.38
N VAL A 2 1.09 7.05 5.12
CA VAL A 2 0.67 5.71 4.69
C VAL A 2 1.71 4.63 4.98
N LEU A 3 2.97 4.83 4.56
CA LEU A 3 4.04 3.86 4.83
C LEU A 3 4.20 3.53 6.32
N VAL A 4 4.18 4.52 7.20
CA VAL A 4 4.28 4.30 8.66
C VAL A 4 3.11 3.45 9.16
N ASN A 5 1.88 3.73 8.72
CA ASN A 5 0.72 2.92 9.10
C ASN A 5 0.84 1.47 8.62
N LEU A 6 1.37 1.25 7.42
CA LEU A 6 1.57 -0.10 6.89
C LEU A 6 2.69 -0.84 7.64
N LEU A 7 3.78 -0.15 7.97
CA LEU A 7 4.86 -0.71 8.79
C LEU A 7 4.41 -1.00 10.22
N ASP A 8 3.60 -0.13 10.83
CA ASP A 8 3.00 -0.38 12.15
C ASP A 8 2.06 -1.58 12.11
N ASN A 9 1.28 -1.74 11.04
CA ASN A 9 0.43 -2.92 10.84
C ASN A 9 1.27 -4.18 10.71
N ALA A 10 2.30 -4.16 9.87
CA ALA A 10 3.24 -5.27 9.70
C ALA A 10 3.92 -5.65 11.02
N ALA A 11 4.48 -4.67 11.74
CA ALA A 11 5.21 -4.88 12.99
C ALA A 11 4.37 -5.48 14.12
N ARG A 12 3.04 -5.30 14.09
CA ARG A 12 2.13 -5.93 15.07
C ARG A 12 1.98 -7.43 14.89
N TYR A 13 2.06 -7.92 13.65
CA TYR A 13 1.69 -9.31 13.32
C TYR A 13 2.83 -10.14 12.74
N ALA A 14 3.90 -9.48 12.26
CA ALA A 14 5.09 -10.13 11.76
C ALA A 14 5.83 -10.87 12.88
N SER A 15 6.53 -11.93 12.51
CA SER A 15 7.45 -12.61 13.41
C SER A 15 8.69 -11.75 13.70
N GLN A 16 9.53 -12.20 14.63
CA GLN A 16 10.76 -11.48 15.03
C GLN A 16 12.00 -11.92 14.25
N ARG A 17 11.84 -12.72 13.18
CA ARG A 17 12.98 -13.17 12.37
C ARG A 17 13.43 -12.09 11.39
N GLU A 18 14.68 -12.22 10.93
CA GLU A 18 15.19 -11.35 9.88
C GLU A 18 14.38 -11.50 8.59
N GLY A 19 14.10 -10.38 7.92
CA GLY A 19 13.29 -10.37 6.69
C GLY A 19 11.79 -10.59 6.90
N ALA A 20 11.30 -10.63 8.16
CA ALA A 20 9.88 -10.74 8.48
C ALA A 20 9.02 -9.59 7.93
N ILE A 21 9.63 -8.43 7.67
CA ILE A 21 9.02 -7.29 6.98
C ILE A 21 9.93 -6.89 5.83
N GLN A 22 9.35 -6.74 4.65
CA GLN A 22 10.06 -6.33 3.45
C GLN A 22 9.30 -5.18 2.79
N VAL A 23 10.00 -4.11 2.45
CA VAL A 23 9.42 -3.05 1.61
C VAL A 23 10.14 -3.05 0.26
N THR A 24 9.35 -2.98 -0.80
CA THR A 24 9.85 -3.09 -2.17
C THR A 24 9.18 -2.02 -3.00
N THR A 25 9.92 -1.45 -3.93
CA THR A 25 9.42 -0.48 -4.89
C THR A 25 9.68 -0.97 -6.29
N HIS A 26 8.69 -0.89 -7.15
CA HIS A 26 8.84 -1.17 -8.57
C HIS A 26 8.41 0.05 -9.37
N ALA A 27 9.21 0.43 -10.35
CA ALA A 27 8.85 1.43 -11.33
C ALA A 27 9.06 0.81 -12.70
N VAL A 28 7.98 0.65 -13.45
CA VAL A 28 8.04 0.18 -14.84
C VAL A 28 8.02 1.41 -15.75
N ASP A 29 8.82 1.41 -16.81
CA ASP A 29 8.77 2.46 -17.81
C ASP A 29 7.38 2.51 -18.44
N TYR A 30 6.77 3.71 -18.44
CA TYR A 30 5.38 3.94 -18.87
C TYR A 30 4.29 3.18 -18.09
N GLY A 31 4.65 2.52 -16.98
CA GLY A 31 3.73 1.81 -16.08
C GLY A 31 3.54 2.50 -14.72
N PRO A 32 2.73 1.89 -13.83
CA PRO A 32 2.52 2.42 -12.48
C PRO A 32 3.81 2.34 -11.65
N VAL A 33 3.92 3.25 -10.69
CA VAL A 33 4.93 3.15 -9.62
C VAL A 33 4.29 2.43 -8.45
N MET A 34 4.94 1.37 -7.97
CA MET A 34 4.43 0.51 -6.91
C MET A 34 5.28 0.65 -5.64
N LEU A 35 4.61 0.69 -4.49
CA LEU A 35 5.22 0.51 -3.17
C LEU A 35 4.52 -0.66 -2.49
N MET A 36 5.28 -1.68 -2.11
CA MET A 36 4.76 -2.89 -1.48
C MET A 36 5.37 -3.02 -0.08
N VAL A 37 4.54 -3.34 0.90
CA VAL A 37 4.94 -3.70 2.26
C VAL A 37 4.43 -5.11 2.52
N TRP A 38 5.35 -6.06 2.50
CA TRP A 38 5.10 -7.45 2.81
C TRP A 38 5.50 -7.77 4.24
N SER A 39 4.74 -8.65 4.89
CA SER A 39 5.07 -9.21 6.20
C SER A 39 4.73 -10.68 6.30
N ASP A 40 5.48 -11.44 7.08
CA ASP A 40 5.28 -12.88 7.26
C ASP A 40 4.19 -13.26 8.28
N GLY A 41 3.35 -12.31 8.65
CA GLY A 41 2.28 -12.51 9.61
C GLY A 41 1.28 -13.59 9.16
N PRO A 42 0.45 -14.08 10.11
CA PRO A 42 -0.57 -15.08 9.81
C PRO A 42 -1.59 -14.55 8.80
N ALA A 43 -2.30 -15.47 8.14
CA ALA A 43 -3.35 -15.10 7.21
C ALA A 43 -4.49 -14.38 7.94
N MET A 44 -4.97 -13.28 7.36
CA MET A 44 -6.13 -12.58 7.85
C MET A 44 -7.41 -13.39 7.59
N GLU A 45 -8.32 -13.40 8.57
CA GLU A 45 -9.64 -14.01 8.38
C GLU A 45 -10.36 -13.41 7.17
N PRO A 46 -11.19 -14.19 6.44
CA PRO A 46 -11.95 -13.69 5.30
C PRO A 46 -12.86 -12.50 5.63
N SER A 47 -13.41 -12.45 6.85
CA SER A 47 -14.16 -11.32 7.40
C SER A 47 -13.28 -10.07 7.45
N VAL A 48 -12.09 -10.19 8.06
CA VAL A 48 -11.12 -9.10 8.19
C VAL A 48 -10.74 -8.54 6.83
N ARG A 49 -10.41 -9.40 5.87
CA ARG A 49 -9.98 -9.00 4.53
C ARG A 49 -11.00 -8.14 3.79
N ARG A 50 -12.30 -8.47 3.91
CA ARG A 50 -13.38 -7.74 3.21
C ARG A 50 -13.57 -6.31 3.72
N HIS A 51 -13.25 -6.06 4.98
CA HIS A 51 -13.51 -4.79 5.66
C HIS A 51 -12.21 -4.03 6.01
N LEU A 52 -11.06 -4.45 5.46
CA LEU A 52 -9.73 -3.90 5.79
C LEU A 52 -9.64 -2.38 5.70
N PHE A 53 -10.34 -1.79 4.74
CA PHE A 53 -10.30 -0.34 4.47
C PHE A 53 -11.59 0.38 4.86
N GLU A 54 -12.45 -0.26 5.67
CA GLU A 54 -13.63 0.37 6.27
C GLU A 54 -13.27 1.08 7.58
N PRO A 55 -13.93 2.20 7.90
CA PRO A 55 -13.68 2.92 9.14
C PRO A 55 -14.07 2.08 10.37
N PHE A 56 -13.31 2.23 11.45
CA PHE A 56 -13.51 1.54 12.75
C PHE A 56 -13.38 0.02 12.71
N PHE A 57 -12.95 -0.53 11.58
CA PHE A 57 -12.72 -1.96 11.47
C PHE A 57 -11.34 -2.30 12.07
N SER A 58 -11.35 -3.01 13.21
CA SER A 58 -10.13 -3.54 13.84
C SER A 58 -10.44 -4.86 14.54
N SER A 59 -9.51 -5.80 14.44
CA SER A 59 -9.52 -7.03 15.24
C SER A 59 -9.07 -6.81 16.69
N GLU A 60 -8.61 -5.61 17.05
CA GLU A 60 -8.13 -5.30 18.39
C GLU A 60 -8.88 -4.13 19.05
N SER A 61 -9.22 -4.32 20.31
CA SER A 61 -9.97 -3.37 21.14
C SER A 61 -9.24 -2.04 21.41
N ARG A 62 -7.94 -1.95 21.13
CA ARG A 62 -7.08 -0.80 21.48
C ARG A 62 -6.66 0.07 20.30
N SER A 63 -6.99 -0.33 19.07
CA SER A 63 -6.73 0.47 17.89
C SER A 63 -8.03 1.11 17.41
N SER A 64 -7.99 2.36 16.95
CA SER A 64 -9.19 3.06 16.47
C SER A 64 -9.81 2.46 15.22
N GLY A 65 -9.15 1.49 14.57
CA GLY A 65 -9.58 0.93 13.28
C GLY A 65 -9.56 1.93 12.12
N LEU A 66 -8.95 3.10 12.30
CA LEU A 66 -8.94 4.16 11.29
C LEU A 66 -7.68 4.15 10.40
N GLY A 67 -6.63 3.40 10.78
CA GLY A 67 -5.33 3.47 10.12
C GLY A 67 -5.39 3.19 8.62
N LEU A 68 -5.93 2.02 8.25
CA LEU A 68 -6.03 1.61 6.84
C LEU A 68 -7.09 2.39 6.07
N PHE A 69 -8.19 2.77 6.73
CA PHE A 69 -9.18 3.70 6.14
C PHE A 69 -8.53 5.04 5.75
N ILE A 70 -7.76 5.66 6.66
CA ILE A 70 -7.01 6.90 6.37
C ILE A 70 -5.98 6.66 5.26
N CYS A 71 -5.36 5.48 5.20
CA CYS A 71 -4.44 5.16 4.10
C CYS A 71 -5.16 5.17 2.76
N ARG A 72 -6.35 4.58 2.66
CA ARG A 72 -7.17 4.60 1.44
C ARG A 72 -7.54 6.01 1.03
N GLU A 73 -8.08 6.82 1.95
CA GLU A 73 -8.40 8.23 1.71
C GLU A 73 -7.19 9.05 1.23
N LEU A 74 -6.02 8.82 1.83
CA LEU A 74 -4.79 9.50 1.42
C LEU A 74 -4.32 9.04 0.05
N CYS A 75 -4.42 7.75 -0.28
CA CYS A 75 -4.03 7.24 -1.60
C CYS A 75 -4.95 7.83 -2.67
N GLU A 76 -6.27 7.76 -2.48
CA GLU A 76 -7.25 8.29 -3.44
C GLU A 76 -7.02 9.79 -3.73
N ARG A 77 -6.76 10.60 -2.68
CA ARG A 77 -6.45 12.03 -2.84
C ARG A 77 -5.17 12.33 -3.60
N HIS A 78 -4.22 11.39 -3.66
CA HIS A 78 -2.93 11.55 -4.34
C HIS A 78 -2.86 10.76 -5.65
N GLY A 79 -4.00 10.30 -6.19
CA GLY A 79 -4.03 9.55 -7.45
C GLY A 79 -3.39 8.17 -7.34
N ALA A 80 -3.41 7.59 -6.15
CA ALA A 80 -2.91 6.26 -5.86
C ALA A 80 -4.04 5.32 -5.43
N GLU A 81 -3.88 4.03 -5.71
CA GLU A 81 -4.72 2.97 -5.19
C GLU A 81 -3.95 2.22 -4.09
N ILE A 82 -4.67 1.71 -3.09
CA ILE A 82 -4.13 0.80 -2.08
C ILE A 82 -4.91 -0.51 -2.10
N ALA A 83 -4.21 -1.63 -2.03
CA ALA A 83 -4.81 -2.95 -2.01
C ALA A 83 -4.01 -3.92 -1.13
N TYR A 84 -4.59 -5.10 -0.93
CA TYR A 84 -4.05 -6.16 -0.10
C TYR A 84 -4.10 -7.49 -0.85
N GLU A 85 -3.05 -8.28 -0.71
CA GLU A 85 -3.01 -9.67 -1.16
C GLU A 85 -2.20 -10.56 -0.23
N ARG A 86 -2.44 -11.87 -0.34
CA ARG A 86 -1.61 -12.91 0.29
C ARG A 86 -0.61 -13.40 -0.75
N THR A 87 0.69 -13.25 -0.48
CA THR A 87 1.76 -13.54 -1.45
C THR A 87 2.87 -14.36 -0.81
N GLN A 88 3.64 -15.04 -1.64
CA GLN A 88 4.83 -15.75 -1.22
C GLN A 88 6.08 -14.95 -1.54
N ARG A 89 7.02 -14.91 -0.60
CA ARG A 89 8.37 -14.36 -0.81
C ARG A 89 9.43 -15.39 -0.47
N ALA A 90 10.49 -15.42 -1.28
CA ALA A 90 11.67 -16.20 -0.98
C ALA A 90 12.44 -15.58 0.19
N GLN A 91 12.77 -16.41 1.17
CA GLN A 91 13.65 -16.08 2.28
C GLN A 91 14.71 -17.18 2.37
N GLY A 92 15.88 -16.92 1.79
CA GLY A 92 16.85 -17.97 1.49
C GLY A 92 16.25 -18.98 0.50
N ASP A 93 16.34 -20.26 0.83
CA ASP A 93 15.84 -21.36 -0.02
C ASP A 93 14.36 -21.73 0.27
N VAL A 94 13.67 -20.96 1.12
CA VAL A 94 12.30 -21.26 1.55
C VAL A 94 11.32 -20.19 1.03
N LEU A 95 10.18 -20.62 0.49
CA LEU A 95 9.06 -19.75 0.21
C LEU A 95 8.21 -19.57 1.46
N VAL A 96 7.90 -18.32 1.79
CA VAL A 96 7.08 -17.98 2.96
C VAL A 96 5.84 -17.24 2.50
N ASP A 97 4.68 -17.71 2.91
CA ASP A 97 3.42 -16.97 2.77
C ASP A 97 3.39 -15.76 3.70
N GLY A 98 2.90 -14.64 3.20
CA GLY A 98 2.74 -13.42 3.98
C GLY A 98 1.69 -12.48 3.42
N ASN A 99 1.48 -11.40 4.16
CA ASN A 99 0.50 -10.35 3.90
C ASN A 99 1.21 -9.20 3.17
N GLU A 100 0.71 -8.81 2.01
CA GLU A 100 1.24 -7.67 1.26
C GLU A 100 0.19 -6.58 1.11
N PHE A 101 0.53 -5.39 1.57
CA PHE A 101 -0.17 -4.16 1.20
C PHE A 101 0.63 -3.48 0.11
N PHE A 102 -0.03 -3.11 -0.98
CA PHE A 102 0.61 -2.41 -2.07
C PHE A 102 -0.13 -1.15 -2.45
N LEU A 103 0.64 -0.12 -2.80
CA LEU A 103 0.16 1.12 -3.36
C LEU A 103 0.55 1.16 -4.83
N SER A 104 -0.38 1.56 -5.70
CA SER A 104 -0.10 1.84 -7.10
C SER A 104 -0.32 3.33 -7.37
N PHE A 105 0.70 4.01 -7.90
CA PHE A 105 0.61 5.40 -8.32
C PHE A 105 0.49 5.45 -9.84
N GLN A 106 -0.56 6.09 -10.34
CA GLN A 106 -0.66 6.38 -11.76
C GLN A 106 0.36 7.47 -12.11
N ARG A 107 1.21 7.24 -13.13
CA ARG A 107 2.02 8.33 -13.66
C ARG A 107 1.07 9.35 -14.32
N PRO A 108 1.20 10.66 -14.04
CA PRO A 108 0.51 11.67 -14.82
C PRO A 108 0.80 11.42 -16.30
N ARG A 109 -0.24 11.37 -17.13
CA ARG A 109 -0.03 11.22 -18.57
C ARG A 109 0.73 12.46 -19.05
N ALA A 110 1.71 12.28 -19.93
CA ALA A 110 2.48 13.40 -20.48
C ALA A 110 1.57 14.48 -21.12
N SER A 111 0.38 14.10 -21.60
CA SER A 111 -0.66 15.01 -22.12
C SER A 111 -1.23 15.98 -21.07
N ASP A 112 -1.21 15.64 -19.78
CA ASP A 112 -1.74 16.49 -18.70
C ASP A 112 -0.73 17.56 -18.25
N SER A 113 0.51 17.49 -18.75
CA SER A 113 1.60 18.44 -18.46
C SER A 113 1.79 19.53 -19.52
N MET A 114 1.05 19.47 -20.63
CA MET A 114 0.99 20.57 -21.59
C MET A 114 -0.06 21.57 -21.13
N LEU A 115 0.37 22.57 -20.36
CA LEU A 115 -0.37 23.83 -20.30
C LEU A 115 -0.57 24.33 -21.74
N PRO A 116 -1.77 24.76 -22.15
CA PRO A 116 -1.98 25.28 -23.50
C PRO A 116 -1.04 26.47 -23.72
N LEU A 117 -0.21 26.37 -24.77
CA LEU A 117 0.68 27.44 -25.26
C LEU A 117 -0.11 28.70 -25.71
N ASP A 118 -1.44 28.63 -25.75
CA ASP A 118 -2.34 29.68 -26.22
C ASP A 118 -2.72 30.72 -25.14
N ALA A 119 -2.16 30.64 -23.93
CA ALA A 119 -2.41 31.63 -22.86
C ALA A 119 -1.42 32.81 -22.83
N MET A 120 -0.63 33.02 -23.90
CA MET A 120 0.22 34.21 -24.08
C MET A 120 -0.30 35.12 -25.19
N ASP A 121 -1.57 35.52 -25.11
CA ASP A 121 -2.02 36.77 -25.70
C ASP A 121 -1.65 37.91 -24.74
N PHE A 122 -0.53 38.58 -25.01
CA PHE A 122 -0.27 39.92 -24.48
C PHE A 122 -0.57 40.94 -25.58
N GLN A 123 -1.57 41.78 -25.29
CA GLN A 123 -1.81 43.08 -25.91
C GLN A 123 -0.56 43.96 -25.93
#